data_AF-A0A1U9NS79-F1
#
_entry.id   AF-A0A1U9NS79-F1
#
_cell.length_a   1.000
_cell.length_b   1.000
_cell.length_c   1.000
_cell.angle_alpha   90.00
_cell.angle_beta   90.00
_cell.angle_gamma   90.00
#
_symmetry.space_group_name_H-M   'P 1'
#
loop_
_entity.id
_entity.type
_entity.pdbx_description
1 polymer ?
#
loop_
_entity_poly.entity_id
_entity_poly.type
_entity_poly.pdbx_seq_one_letter_code
_entity_poly.pdbx_strand_id
1 'polypeptide(L)'
;MTAASDILGPIVRNRMRTLTSTYLTLELIKAAWQAGRFASVPNPTSQASGLRKQLFDSYAEGVDWASDEQVQRACTAFGAMLRYCRPTEPDEGWDRRLAEIAADFRRDGFEITPGLDIRRQGEYRPEDAKAAEDAYREALRILRGARNAMTHAHRLTEGMGEDRLRDVLLVALNGYFEGRATAESLNGDGKTDILLRIADRNALIVECKMWRGSAMVEGALDQLLRYIDNITTRTALIYFMRTDNPGPLIEKAVTAIEAHPHHETTDRSEADTERQWSFTIRGNGSPGTATRAEVTFLPIVVA
;
A
#
# COMPACT_ATOMS: atom_id res chain seq x y z
N MET A 1 7.80 -3.44 -41.91
CA MET A 1 7.24 -4.08 -40.71
C MET A 1 8.30 -4.02 -39.62
N THR A 2 8.20 -3.06 -38.71
CA THR A 2 9.03 -3.03 -37.50
C THR A 2 8.64 -4.23 -36.64
N ALA A 3 9.57 -5.14 -36.34
CA ALA A 3 9.32 -6.18 -35.35
C ALA A 3 8.83 -5.51 -34.06
N ALA A 4 7.71 -5.97 -33.51
CA ALA A 4 7.23 -5.47 -32.23
C ALA A 4 8.32 -5.73 -31.19
N SER A 5 8.71 -4.71 -30.43
CA SER A 5 9.66 -4.85 -29.34
C SER A 5 9.03 -5.70 -28.24
N ASP A 6 9.81 -6.61 -27.65
CA ASP A 6 9.39 -7.38 -26.47
C ASP A 6 8.84 -6.45 -25.39
N ILE A 7 7.66 -6.78 -24.85
CA ILE A 7 7.04 -6.07 -23.73
C ILE A 7 7.86 -6.30 -22.44
N LEU A 8 8.42 -7.50 -22.29
CA LEU A 8 9.29 -7.85 -21.16
C LEU A 8 10.71 -8.17 -21.67
N GLY A 9 11.67 -7.37 -21.22
CA GLY A 9 13.02 -7.35 -21.75
C GLY A 9 13.85 -8.60 -21.44
N PRO A 10 14.95 -8.82 -22.19
CA PRO A 10 15.87 -9.94 -21.93
C PRO A 10 16.56 -9.86 -20.57
N ILE A 11 16.69 -8.68 -19.98
CA ILE A 11 17.29 -8.48 -18.64
C ILE A 11 16.44 -9.18 -17.58
N VAL A 12 15.14 -8.87 -17.52
CA VAL A 12 14.20 -9.47 -16.58
C VAL A 12 14.15 -10.99 -16.74
N ARG A 13 14.03 -11.48 -17.98
CA ARG A 13 14.00 -12.92 -18.29
C ARG A 13 15.26 -13.64 -17.79
N ASN A 14 16.43 -13.07 -18.06
CA ASN A 14 17.70 -13.65 -17.57
C ASN A 14 17.84 -13.61 -16.06
N ARG A 15 17.32 -12.57 -15.39
CA ARG A 15 17.32 -12.48 -13.94
C ARG A 15 16.43 -13.55 -13.32
N MET A 16 15.21 -13.74 -13.84
CA MET A 16 14.31 -14.81 -13.41
C MET A 16 14.90 -16.20 -13.66
N ARG A 17 15.51 -16.43 -14.83
CA ARG A 17 16.22 -17.68 -15.13
C ARG A 17 17.36 -17.96 -14.15
N THR A 18 18.15 -16.95 -13.80
CA THR A 18 19.28 -17.10 -12.89
C THR A 18 18.81 -17.37 -11.46
N LEU A 19 17.81 -16.61 -10.98
CA LEU A 19 17.21 -16.80 -9.67
C LEU A 19 16.65 -18.23 -9.53
N THR A 20 15.78 -18.62 -10.45
CA THR A 20 15.08 -19.91 -10.40
C THR A 20 16.03 -21.09 -10.49
N SER A 21 17.01 -21.04 -11.39
CA SER A 21 18.00 -22.11 -11.51
C SER A 21 18.93 -22.24 -10.30
N THR A 22 19.10 -21.16 -9.53
CA THR A 22 19.90 -21.17 -8.30
C THR A 22 19.12 -21.78 -7.14
N TYR A 23 17.88 -21.35 -6.93
CA TYR A 23 17.14 -21.62 -5.69
C TYR A 23 16.04 -22.68 -5.79
N LEU A 24 15.51 -22.96 -6.99
CA LEU A 24 14.35 -23.84 -7.15
C LEU A 24 14.74 -25.25 -7.63
N THR A 25 13.89 -26.22 -7.30
CA THR A 25 13.94 -27.56 -7.87
C THR A 25 13.31 -27.58 -9.27
N LEU A 26 13.56 -28.65 -10.05
CA LEU A 26 12.94 -28.81 -11.36
C LEU A 26 11.40 -28.84 -11.27
N GLU A 27 10.87 -29.49 -10.24
CA GLU A 27 9.41 -29.56 -10.01
C GLU A 27 8.79 -28.19 -9.74
N LEU A 28 9.44 -27.34 -8.93
CA LEU A 28 8.92 -25.99 -8.65
C LEU A 28 9.00 -25.07 -9.87
N ILE A 29 10.05 -25.21 -10.70
CA ILE A 29 10.16 -24.48 -11.97
C ILE A 29 9.02 -24.88 -12.91
N LYS A 30 8.78 -26.19 -13.05
CA LYS A 30 7.68 -26.73 -13.85
C LYS A 30 6.31 -26.27 -13.35
N ALA A 31 6.06 -26.39 -12.05
CA ALA A 31 4.80 -25.98 -11.43
C ALA A 31 4.52 -24.49 -11.65
N ALA A 32 5.53 -23.63 -11.54
CA ALA A 32 5.38 -22.20 -11.80
C ALA A 32 5.00 -21.90 -13.26
N TRP A 33 5.69 -22.51 -14.23
CA TRP A 33 5.34 -22.34 -15.65
C TRP A 33 3.93 -22.86 -15.97
N GLN A 34 3.52 -23.98 -15.35
CA GLN A 34 2.17 -24.52 -15.48
C GLN A 34 1.11 -23.61 -14.86
N ALA A 35 1.42 -22.89 -13.78
CA ALA A 35 0.52 -21.86 -13.22
C ALA A 35 0.25 -20.73 -14.22
N GLY A 36 1.26 -20.35 -15.03
CA GLY A 36 1.11 -19.47 -16.20
C GLY A 36 0.48 -20.15 -17.43
N ARG A 37 0.05 -21.42 -17.29
CA ARG A 37 -0.52 -22.24 -18.36
C ARG A 37 0.42 -22.45 -19.56
N PHE A 38 1.74 -22.47 -19.34
CA PHE A 38 2.70 -22.78 -20.39
C PHE A 38 3.00 -24.28 -20.47
N ALA A 39 3.34 -24.72 -21.67
CA ALA A 39 3.94 -26.03 -21.95
C ALA A 39 5.38 -25.83 -22.41
N SER A 40 6.26 -26.77 -22.10
CA SER A 40 7.64 -26.75 -22.59
C SER A 40 7.66 -27.04 -24.08
N VAL A 41 8.49 -26.33 -24.83
CA VAL A 41 8.77 -26.61 -26.24
C VAL A 41 9.53 -27.94 -26.35
N PRO A 42 9.09 -28.88 -27.21
CA PRO A 42 9.85 -30.08 -27.49
C PRO A 42 11.13 -29.74 -28.26
N ASN A 43 12.29 -30.21 -27.76
CA ASN A 43 13.63 -29.95 -28.29
C ASN A 43 14.01 -28.44 -28.30
N PRO A 44 14.19 -27.83 -27.12
CA PRO A 44 14.55 -26.42 -27.03
C PRO A 44 15.93 -26.14 -27.64
N THR A 45 16.11 -24.93 -28.18
CA THR A 45 17.36 -24.52 -28.83
C THR A 45 18.46 -24.14 -27.84
N SER A 46 18.12 -23.90 -26.57
CA SER A 46 19.08 -23.51 -25.52
C SER A 46 20.13 -24.58 -25.25
N GLN A 47 21.41 -24.18 -25.27
CA GLN A 47 22.57 -25.00 -24.89
C GLN A 47 23.07 -24.70 -23.47
N ALA A 48 22.20 -24.19 -22.58
CA ALA A 48 22.62 -23.82 -21.22
C ALA A 48 23.25 -24.99 -20.45
N SER A 49 24.33 -24.73 -19.72
CA SER A 49 24.98 -25.71 -18.83
C SER A 49 24.20 -25.85 -17.51
N GLY A 50 23.21 -26.75 -17.50
CA GLY A 50 22.49 -27.17 -16.30
C GLY A 50 20.99 -27.40 -16.51
N LEU A 51 20.49 -28.51 -15.95
CA LEU A 51 19.11 -28.99 -16.15
C LEU A 51 18.04 -27.95 -15.80
N ARG A 52 18.23 -27.16 -14.73
CA ARG A 52 17.25 -26.13 -14.33
C ARG A 52 17.18 -24.96 -15.30
N LYS A 53 18.33 -24.54 -15.86
CA LYS A 53 18.40 -23.49 -16.87
C LYS A 53 17.77 -23.97 -18.17
N GLN A 54 18.13 -25.18 -18.60
CA GLN A 54 17.53 -25.83 -19.77
C GLN A 54 16.01 -25.97 -19.63
N LEU A 55 15.52 -26.38 -18.45
CA LEU A 55 14.09 -26.48 -18.19
C LEU A 55 13.42 -25.10 -18.30
N PHE A 56 13.95 -24.08 -17.63
CA PHE A 56 13.41 -22.71 -17.74
C PHE A 56 13.35 -22.25 -19.19
N ASP A 57 14.46 -22.40 -19.93
CA ASP A 57 14.59 -21.98 -21.32
C ASP A 57 13.58 -22.70 -22.22
N SER A 58 13.30 -23.99 -21.97
CA SER A 58 12.34 -24.77 -22.74
C SER A 58 10.91 -24.24 -22.67
N TYR A 59 10.53 -23.58 -21.57
CA TYR A 59 9.23 -22.89 -21.49
C TYR A 59 9.33 -21.49 -22.08
N ALA A 60 10.39 -20.74 -21.73
CA ALA A 60 10.57 -19.35 -22.15
C ALA A 60 10.69 -19.16 -23.67
N GLU A 61 11.20 -20.16 -24.38
CA GLU A 61 11.30 -20.19 -25.85
C GLU A 61 9.93 -20.23 -26.53
N GLY A 62 8.92 -20.82 -25.87
CA GLY A 62 7.55 -20.88 -26.38
C GLY A 62 6.72 -19.63 -26.10
N VAL A 63 7.28 -18.63 -25.43
CA VAL A 63 6.58 -17.39 -25.07
C VAL A 63 6.78 -16.35 -26.17
N ASP A 64 5.68 -15.83 -26.71
CA ASP A 64 5.68 -14.61 -27.52
C ASP A 64 5.78 -13.39 -26.60
N TRP A 65 6.99 -12.85 -26.46
CA TRP A 65 7.29 -11.73 -25.57
C TRP A 65 6.76 -10.38 -26.08
N ALA A 66 6.24 -10.32 -27.31
CA ALA A 66 5.51 -9.16 -27.82
C ALA A 66 3.98 -9.26 -27.60
N SER A 67 3.47 -10.42 -27.16
CA SER A 67 2.06 -10.64 -26.86
C SER A 67 1.76 -10.28 -25.40
N ASP A 68 0.89 -9.28 -25.20
CA ASP A 68 0.49 -8.85 -23.85
C ASP A 68 -0.15 -10.00 -23.04
N GLU A 69 -1.00 -10.81 -23.68
CA GLU A 69 -1.62 -11.99 -23.05
C GLU A 69 -0.57 -13.00 -22.56
N GLN A 70 0.41 -13.34 -23.40
CA GLN A 70 1.44 -14.30 -23.03
C GLN A 70 2.40 -13.72 -21.98
N VAL A 71 2.72 -12.43 -22.05
CA VAL A 71 3.55 -11.76 -21.06
C VAL A 71 2.87 -11.71 -19.70
N GLN A 72 1.56 -11.43 -19.62
CA GLN A 72 0.81 -11.48 -18.36
C GLN A 72 0.81 -12.89 -17.74
N ARG A 73 0.66 -13.93 -18.57
CA ARG A 73 0.80 -15.32 -18.13
C ARG A 73 2.21 -15.64 -17.65
N ALA A 74 3.25 -15.11 -18.31
CA ALA A 74 4.64 -15.29 -17.89
C ALA A 74 4.91 -14.58 -16.56
N CYS A 75 4.34 -13.38 -16.36
CA CYS A 75 4.35 -12.66 -15.09
C CYS A 75 3.68 -13.48 -13.96
N THR A 76 2.60 -14.22 -14.25
CA THR A 76 1.99 -15.16 -13.29
C THR A 76 2.98 -16.27 -12.89
N ALA A 77 3.66 -16.87 -13.86
CA ALA A 77 4.69 -17.88 -13.60
C ALA A 77 5.86 -17.31 -12.77
N PHE A 78 6.34 -16.12 -13.13
CA PHE A 78 7.43 -15.43 -12.45
C PHE A 78 7.05 -15.04 -11.01
N GLY A 79 5.83 -14.57 -10.76
CA GLY A 79 5.33 -14.32 -9.41
C GLY A 79 5.29 -15.60 -8.55
N ALA A 80 4.86 -16.73 -9.12
CA ALA A 80 4.93 -18.02 -8.43
C ALA A 80 6.38 -18.42 -8.09
N MET A 81 7.33 -18.21 -9.01
CA MET A 81 8.76 -18.45 -8.76
C MET A 81 9.31 -17.58 -7.64
N LEU A 82 8.96 -16.28 -7.61
CA LEU A 82 9.38 -15.38 -6.54
C LEU A 82 8.85 -15.84 -5.19
N ARG A 83 7.58 -16.27 -5.12
CA ARG A 83 6.99 -16.84 -3.90
C ARG A 83 7.71 -18.11 -3.44
N TYR A 84 8.07 -19.00 -4.36
CA TYR A 84 8.85 -20.19 -4.01
C TYR A 84 10.28 -19.87 -3.53
N CYS A 85 10.86 -18.77 -4.00
CA CYS A 85 12.18 -18.31 -3.54
C CYS A 85 12.14 -17.55 -2.21
N ARG A 86 10.95 -17.09 -1.76
CA ARG A 86 10.80 -16.22 -0.59
C ARG A 86 11.24 -16.97 0.67
N PRO A 87 12.20 -16.43 1.45
CA PRO A 87 12.56 -16.98 2.75
C PRO A 87 11.39 -16.95 3.75
N THR A 88 11.39 -17.89 4.70
CA THR A 88 10.38 -17.96 5.76
C THR A 88 10.62 -16.96 6.89
N GLU A 89 11.86 -16.48 7.03
CA GLU A 89 12.28 -15.47 8.00
C GLU A 89 12.79 -14.21 7.27
N PRO A 90 12.81 -13.04 7.92
CA PRO A 90 13.38 -11.83 7.34
C PRO A 90 14.84 -12.04 6.89
N ASP A 91 15.17 -11.63 5.65
CA ASP A 91 16.49 -11.80 5.06
C ASP A 91 16.86 -10.57 4.21
N GLU A 92 17.82 -9.78 4.70
CA GLU A 92 18.25 -8.53 4.02
C GLU A 92 18.84 -8.78 2.62
N GLY A 93 19.43 -9.96 2.39
CA GLY A 93 19.98 -10.34 1.10
C GLY A 93 18.89 -10.62 0.07
N TRP A 94 17.81 -11.26 0.49
CA TRP A 94 16.60 -11.43 -0.28
C TRP A 94 15.94 -10.09 -0.59
N ASP A 95 15.79 -9.22 0.40
CA ASP A 95 15.14 -7.91 0.20
C ASP A 95 15.89 -7.04 -0.80
N ARG A 96 17.23 -7.00 -0.70
CA ARG A 96 18.09 -6.31 -1.69
C ARG A 96 17.92 -6.89 -3.09
N ARG A 97 17.92 -8.22 -3.20
CA ARG A 97 17.76 -8.91 -4.49
C ARG A 97 16.38 -8.66 -5.10
N LEU A 98 15.33 -8.70 -4.29
CA LEU A 98 13.96 -8.42 -4.71
C LEU A 98 13.83 -6.98 -5.19
N ALA A 99 14.47 -6.02 -4.51
CA ALA A 99 14.50 -4.62 -4.94
C ALA A 99 15.17 -4.45 -6.32
N GLU A 100 16.26 -5.15 -6.59
CA GLU A 100 16.91 -5.15 -7.92
C GLU A 100 16.01 -5.78 -8.99
N ILE A 101 15.37 -6.92 -8.70
CA ILE A 101 14.42 -7.56 -9.62
C ILE A 101 13.26 -6.61 -9.92
N ALA A 102 12.67 -6.01 -8.88
CA ALA A 102 11.59 -5.05 -9.02
C ALA A 102 12.00 -3.81 -9.84
N ALA A 103 13.25 -3.34 -9.71
CA ALA A 103 13.76 -2.25 -10.52
C ALA A 103 13.85 -2.61 -12.02
N ASP A 104 14.22 -3.85 -12.35
CA ASP A 104 14.24 -4.30 -13.73
C ASP A 104 12.82 -4.48 -14.30
N PHE A 105 11.87 -5.05 -13.54
CA PHE A 105 10.46 -5.09 -13.97
C PHE A 105 9.87 -3.68 -14.17
N ARG A 106 10.24 -2.71 -13.32
CA ARG A 106 9.79 -1.32 -13.44
C ARG A 106 10.23 -0.67 -14.74
N ARG A 107 11.44 -0.99 -15.23
CA ARG A 107 11.94 -0.49 -16.52
C ARG A 107 11.09 -0.98 -17.70
N ASP A 108 10.49 -2.15 -17.56
CA ASP A 108 9.62 -2.77 -18.55
C ASP A 108 8.13 -2.41 -18.32
N GLY A 109 7.82 -1.50 -17.39
CA GLY A 109 6.45 -1.06 -17.11
C GLY A 109 5.64 -2.01 -16.23
N PHE A 110 6.32 -2.82 -15.40
CA PHE A 110 5.69 -3.72 -14.43
C PHE A 110 6.11 -3.39 -12.99
N GLU A 111 5.27 -3.73 -12.03
CA GLU A 111 5.55 -3.67 -10.62
C GLU A 111 5.44 -5.04 -9.97
N ILE A 112 6.19 -5.24 -8.88
CA ILE A 112 6.08 -6.42 -8.03
C ILE A 112 5.38 -5.99 -6.74
N THR A 113 4.26 -6.62 -6.42
CA THR A 113 3.49 -6.32 -5.20
C THR A 113 4.15 -6.94 -3.95
N PRO A 114 3.76 -6.54 -2.72
CA PRO A 114 4.21 -7.23 -1.50
C PRO A 114 3.84 -8.72 -1.46
N GLY A 115 2.77 -9.12 -2.16
CA GLY A 115 2.38 -10.52 -2.36
C GLY A 115 3.18 -11.26 -3.44
N LEU A 116 4.18 -10.60 -4.03
CA LEU A 116 5.02 -11.06 -5.13
C LEU A 116 4.24 -11.37 -6.41
N ASP A 117 3.11 -10.68 -6.62
CA ASP A 117 2.45 -10.65 -7.93
C ASP A 117 3.17 -9.65 -8.83
N ILE A 118 3.21 -9.95 -10.13
CA ILE A 118 3.82 -9.09 -11.13
C ILE A 118 2.73 -8.53 -12.03
N ARG A 119 2.66 -7.20 -12.11
CA ARG A 119 1.48 -6.47 -12.56
C ARG A 119 1.89 -5.30 -13.45
N ARG A 120 1.08 -4.93 -14.45
CA ARG A 120 1.39 -3.78 -15.33
C ARG A 120 1.21 -2.48 -14.53
N GLN A 121 2.18 -1.57 -14.64
CA GLN A 121 2.09 -0.28 -13.96
C GLN A 121 0.99 0.58 -14.56
N GLY A 122 0.26 1.28 -13.69
CA GLY A 122 -0.80 2.20 -14.10
C GLY A 122 -2.05 1.51 -14.65
N GLU A 123 -2.12 0.18 -14.63
CA GLU A 123 -3.34 -0.55 -14.98
C GLU A 123 -4.39 -0.34 -13.89
N TYR A 124 -5.53 0.28 -14.26
CA TYR A 124 -6.62 0.46 -13.35
C TYR A 124 -7.34 -0.86 -13.08
N ARG A 125 -7.33 -1.28 -11.82
CA ARG A 125 -8.04 -2.47 -11.32
C ARG A 125 -9.26 -2.07 -10.49
N PRO A 126 -10.49 -2.17 -11.03
CA PRO A 126 -11.72 -1.78 -10.33
C PRO A 126 -11.94 -2.59 -9.05
N GLU A 127 -11.60 -3.87 -9.03
CA GLU A 127 -11.74 -4.77 -7.90
C GLU A 127 -10.83 -4.39 -6.73
N ASP A 128 -9.57 -4.04 -7.01
CA ASP A 128 -8.62 -3.57 -5.99
C ASP A 128 -9.05 -2.19 -5.47
N ALA A 129 -9.55 -1.31 -6.36
CA ALA A 129 -10.09 0.00 -5.96
C ALA A 129 -11.31 -0.15 -5.04
N LYS A 130 -12.22 -1.06 -5.38
CA LYS A 130 -13.39 -1.36 -4.54
C LYS A 130 -12.99 -1.96 -3.21
N ALA A 131 -12.07 -2.93 -3.19
CA ALA A 131 -11.58 -3.55 -1.96
C ALA A 131 -10.90 -2.53 -1.03
N ALA A 132 -10.14 -1.58 -1.59
CA ALA A 132 -9.54 -0.50 -0.82
C ALA A 132 -10.60 0.46 -0.24
N GLU A 133 -11.63 0.81 -1.02
CA GLU A 133 -12.74 1.64 -0.54
C GLU A 133 -13.58 0.94 0.55
N ASP A 134 -13.86 -0.35 0.39
CA ASP A 134 -14.57 -1.13 1.41
C ASP A 134 -13.75 -1.23 2.70
N ALA A 135 -12.43 -1.45 2.58
CA ALA A 135 -11.52 -1.46 3.73
C ALA A 135 -11.39 -0.09 4.40
N TYR A 136 -11.40 1.01 3.64
CA TYR A 136 -11.42 2.36 4.19
C TYR A 136 -12.63 2.58 5.10
N ARG A 137 -13.83 2.23 4.63
CA ARG A 137 -15.08 2.36 5.40
C ARG A 137 -15.04 1.53 6.68
N GLU A 138 -14.53 0.32 6.57
CA GLU A 138 -14.41 -0.59 7.71
C GLU A 138 -13.35 -0.12 8.71
N ALA A 139 -12.21 0.41 8.23
CA ALA A 139 -11.19 1.02 9.08
C ALA A 139 -11.74 2.22 9.85
N LEU A 140 -12.50 3.10 9.20
CA LEU A 140 -13.16 4.22 9.91
C LEU A 140 -14.16 3.72 10.95
N ARG A 141 -14.95 2.69 10.65
CA ARG A 141 -15.86 2.07 11.62
C ARG A 141 -15.11 1.56 12.86
N ILE A 142 -13.97 0.89 12.65
CA ILE A 142 -13.10 0.39 13.71
C ILE A 142 -12.49 1.54 14.52
N LEU A 143 -11.97 2.58 13.85
CA LEU A 143 -11.38 3.75 14.51
C LEU A 143 -12.40 4.52 15.36
N ARG A 144 -13.66 4.65 14.90
CA ARG A 144 -14.75 5.22 15.70
C ARG A 144 -15.06 4.36 16.93
N GLY A 145 -15.09 3.04 16.76
CA GLY A 145 -15.21 2.10 17.88
C GLY A 145 -14.08 2.24 18.90
N ALA A 146 -12.83 2.31 18.42
CA ALA A 146 -11.64 2.49 19.25
C ALA A 146 -11.66 3.83 19.99
N ARG A 147 -12.03 4.94 19.32
CA ARG A 147 -12.25 6.25 19.97
C ARG A 147 -13.24 6.13 21.12
N ASN A 148 -14.40 5.52 20.88
CA ASN A 148 -15.44 5.39 21.90
C ASN A 148 -14.91 4.60 23.11
N ALA A 149 -14.19 3.50 22.87
CA ALA A 149 -13.56 2.72 23.93
C ALA A 149 -12.49 3.52 24.71
N MET A 150 -11.61 4.24 24.01
CA MET A 150 -10.55 5.07 24.61
C MET A 150 -11.12 6.21 25.46
N THR A 151 -12.23 6.79 25.04
CA THR A 151 -12.92 7.86 25.77
C THR A 151 -13.43 7.38 27.14
N HIS A 152 -13.83 6.11 27.25
CA HIS A 152 -14.29 5.51 28.52
C HIS A 152 -13.16 4.87 29.33
N ALA A 153 -12.09 4.42 28.67
CA ALA A 153 -10.96 3.75 29.30
C ALA A 153 -9.90 4.75 29.78
N HIS A 154 -10.26 5.67 30.67
CA HIS A 154 -9.33 6.71 31.15
C HIS A 154 -8.00 6.15 31.69
N ARG A 155 -8.05 5.08 32.49
CA ARG A 155 -6.83 4.42 33.02
C ARG A 155 -5.93 3.83 31.94
N LEU A 156 -6.48 3.46 30.77
CA LEU A 156 -5.68 2.95 29.67
C LEU A 156 -4.85 4.07 29.05
N THR A 157 -5.45 5.26 28.87
CA THR A 157 -4.84 6.36 28.12
C THR A 157 -4.04 7.33 28.99
N GLU A 158 -4.16 7.21 30.32
CA GLU A 158 -3.46 8.03 31.30
C GLU A 158 -1.94 8.03 31.08
N GLY A 159 -1.37 9.22 30.96
CA GLY A 159 0.07 9.42 30.75
C GLY A 159 0.62 8.90 29.40
N MET A 160 -0.22 8.37 28.50
CA MET A 160 0.24 7.94 27.18
C MET A 160 0.57 9.13 26.27
N GLY A 161 1.75 9.05 25.64
CA GLY A 161 2.13 9.92 24.53
C GLY A 161 1.47 9.52 23.21
N GLU A 162 1.65 10.36 22.19
CA GLU A 162 1.11 10.19 20.83
C GLU A 162 1.38 8.79 20.25
N ASP A 163 2.63 8.30 20.33
CA ASP A 163 3.02 6.98 19.82
C ASP A 163 2.23 5.83 20.46
N ARG A 164 2.06 5.85 21.78
CA ARG A 164 1.33 4.80 22.50
C ARG A 164 -0.16 4.83 22.21
N LEU A 165 -0.74 6.03 22.07
CA LEU A 165 -2.16 6.17 21.71
C LEU A 165 -2.41 5.72 20.27
N ARG A 166 -1.49 6.02 19.34
CA ARG A 166 -1.49 5.47 17.97
C ARG A 166 -1.41 3.95 17.99
N ASP A 167 -0.54 3.36 18.80
CA ASP A 167 -0.40 1.90 18.88
C ASP A 167 -1.69 1.22 19.34
N VAL A 168 -2.48 1.85 20.22
CA VAL A 168 -3.83 1.35 20.60
C VAL A 168 -4.75 1.28 19.37
N LEU A 169 -4.76 2.32 18.52
CA LEU A 169 -5.54 2.33 17.28
C LEU A 169 -5.03 1.26 16.29
N LEU A 170 -3.71 1.09 16.20
CA LEU A 170 -3.09 0.09 15.35
C LEU A 170 -3.47 -1.34 15.78
N VAL A 171 -3.50 -1.62 17.09
CA VAL A 171 -3.98 -2.89 17.64
C VAL A 171 -5.45 -3.12 17.27
N ALA A 172 -6.30 -2.10 17.39
CA ALA A 172 -7.71 -2.22 17.03
C ALA A 172 -7.89 -2.53 15.54
N LEU A 173 -7.16 -1.84 14.65
CA LEU A 173 -7.17 -2.10 13.22
C LEU A 173 -6.67 -3.52 12.90
N ASN A 174 -5.53 -3.92 13.46
CA ASN A 174 -4.93 -5.22 13.18
C ASN A 174 -5.66 -6.40 13.82
N GLY A 175 -6.51 -6.17 14.82
CA GLY A 175 -7.48 -7.17 15.27
C GLY A 175 -8.46 -7.60 14.17
N TYR A 176 -8.69 -6.74 13.17
CA TYR A 176 -9.53 -7.05 12.00
C TYR A 176 -8.71 -7.29 10.72
N PHE A 177 -7.71 -6.43 10.46
CA PHE A 177 -6.92 -6.46 9.23
C PHE A 177 -5.69 -7.37 9.30
N GLU A 178 -5.54 -8.15 10.37
CA GLU A 178 -4.54 -9.21 10.51
C GLU A 178 -3.09 -8.76 10.20
N GLY A 179 -2.72 -7.57 10.66
CA GLY A 179 -1.36 -7.02 10.49
C GLY A 179 -1.14 -6.19 9.22
N ARG A 180 -2.17 -5.95 8.40
CA ARG A 180 -2.06 -5.11 7.20
C ARG A 180 -2.00 -3.61 7.48
N ALA A 181 -2.38 -3.18 8.68
CA ALA A 181 -2.12 -1.82 9.14
C ALA A 181 -0.73 -1.76 9.77
N THR A 182 0.07 -0.78 9.38
CA THR A 182 1.46 -0.62 9.84
C THR A 182 1.67 0.79 10.37
N ALA A 183 2.56 0.95 11.35
CA ALA A 183 3.10 2.26 11.70
C ALA A 183 4.34 2.51 10.86
N GLU A 184 4.34 3.56 10.03
CA GLU A 184 5.48 3.87 9.14
C GLU A 184 6.72 4.31 9.94
N SER A 185 6.52 4.70 11.21
CA SER A 185 7.56 5.00 12.20
C SER A 185 8.56 3.85 12.47
N LEU A 186 8.33 2.66 11.92
CA LEU A 186 9.22 1.51 12.02
C LEU A 186 10.34 1.49 10.95
N ASN A 187 10.28 2.32 9.89
CA ASN A 187 11.22 2.25 8.75
C ASN A 187 12.06 3.52 8.48
N GLY A 188 11.96 4.57 9.30
CA GLY A 188 12.82 5.76 9.21
C GLY A 188 12.47 6.75 8.09
N ASP A 189 12.68 8.03 8.39
CA ASP A 189 12.65 9.22 7.52
C ASP A 189 11.34 9.65 6.79
N GLY A 190 10.23 8.94 6.93
CA GLY A 190 8.89 9.38 6.48
C GLY A 190 7.82 9.16 7.55
N LYS A 191 7.29 10.24 8.15
CA LYS A 191 6.27 10.17 9.20
C LYS A 191 4.86 10.12 8.59
N THR A 192 4.24 8.95 8.51
CA THR A 192 2.79 8.80 8.76
C THR A 192 2.59 7.87 9.93
N ASP A 193 1.54 8.11 10.70
CA ASP A 193 1.31 7.36 11.94
C ASP A 193 0.72 5.98 11.65
N ILE A 194 -0.26 5.85 10.76
CA ILE A 194 -0.80 4.53 10.39
C ILE A 194 -1.04 4.47 8.88
N LEU A 195 -0.55 3.40 8.24
CA LEU A 195 -0.80 3.07 6.85
C LEU A 195 -1.52 1.73 6.76
N LEU A 196 -2.74 1.72 6.21
CA LEU A 196 -3.48 0.49 5.86
C LEU A 196 -3.34 0.22 4.37
N ARG A 197 -2.81 -0.95 4.02
CA ARG A 197 -2.66 -1.39 2.63
C ARG A 197 -3.59 -2.55 2.29
N ILE A 198 -4.30 -2.45 1.17
CA ILE A 198 -5.10 -3.54 0.59
C ILE A 198 -4.61 -3.77 -0.83
N ALA A 199 -4.19 -5.00 -1.11
CA ALA A 199 -3.49 -5.35 -2.34
C ALA A 199 -2.29 -4.40 -2.57
N ASP A 200 -2.27 -3.69 -3.70
CA ASP A 200 -1.24 -2.72 -4.05
C ASP A 200 -1.59 -1.27 -3.65
N ARG A 201 -2.74 -1.02 -3.01
CA ARG A 201 -3.24 0.32 -2.70
C ARG A 201 -3.14 0.68 -1.22
N ASN A 202 -2.78 1.92 -0.96
CA ASN A 202 -2.91 2.54 0.35
C ASN A 202 -4.39 2.88 0.56
N ALA A 203 -5.11 2.02 1.28
CA ALA A 203 -6.55 2.15 1.50
C ALA A 203 -6.89 3.26 2.50
N LEU A 204 -6.01 3.50 3.48
CA LEU A 204 -6.15 4.60 4.43
C LEU A 204 -4.77 5.03 4.95
N ILE A 205 -4.54 6.33 5.00
CA ILE A 205 -3.40 6.95 5.70
C ILE A 205 -3.95 7.72 6.89
N VAL A 206 -3.36 7.55 8.07
CA VAL A 206 -3.75 8.25 9.29
C VAL A 206 -2.57 9.04 9.82
N GLU A 207 -2.81 10.30 10.13
CA GLU A 207 -1.92 11.14 10.93
C GLU A 207 -2.55 11.35 12.30
N CYS A 208 -1.80 11.03 13.35
CA CYS A 208 -2.20 11.14 14.74
C CYS A 208 -1.45 12.29 15.39
N LYS A 209 -2.13 13.15 16.13
CA LYS A 209 -1.50 14.28 16.81
C LYS A 209 -2.07 14.46 18.21
N MET A 210 -1.22 14.79 19.17
CA MET A 210 -1.71 15.37 20.43
C MET A 210 -2.15 16.81 20.20
N TRP A 211 -3.36 17.17 20.62
CA TRP A 211 -3.86 18.53 20.48
C TRP A 211 -3.04 19.51 21.34
N ARG A 212 -2.43 20.51 20.68
CA ARG A 212 -1.67 21.60 21.32
C ARG A 212 -2.12 22.99 20.89
N GLY A 213 -3.19 23.08 20.11
CA GLY A 213 -3.73 24.32 19.55
C GLY A 213 -3.84 24.28 18.03
N SER A 214 -4.61 25.23 17.48
CA SER A 214 -4.93 25.32 16.05
C SER A 214 -3.71 25.54 15.15
N ALA A 215 -2.64 26.16 15.66
CA ALA A 215 -1.43 26.43 14.89
C ALA A 215 -0.72 25.17 14.36
N MET A 216 -1.01 23.99 14.94
CA MET A 216 -0.42 22.72 14.50
C MET A 216 -1.21 22.03 13.39
N VAL A 217 -2.43 22.50 13.08
CA VAL A 217 -3.34 21.82 12.14
C VAL A 217 -2.81 21.88 10.72
N GLU A 218 -2.34 23.05 10.27
CA GLU A 218 -1.80 23.23 8.91
C GLU A 218 -0.64 22.27 8.64
N GLY A 219 0.35 22.21 9.55
CA GLY A 219 1.48 21.30 9.38
C GLY A 219 1.10 19.80 9.39
N ALA A 220 0.04 19.42 10.11
CA ALA A 220 -0.47 18.04 10.11
C ALA A 220 -1.20 17.71 8.80
N LEU A 221 -1.97 18.65 8.26
CA LEU A 221 -2.60 18.51 6.95
C LEU A 221 -1.55 18.44 5.85
N ASP A 222 -0.59 19.35 5.82
CA ASP A 222 0.53 19.33 4.88
C ASP A 222 1.27 17.99 4.90
N GLN A 223 1.46 17.43 6.10
CA GLN A 223 2.06 16.12 6.26
C GLN A 223 1.21 15.01 5.62
N LEU A 224 -0.10 14.97 5.86
CA LEU A 224 -1.01 14.02 5.18
C LEU A 224 -0.97 14.18 3.66
N LEU A 225 -1.02 15.41 3.17
CA LEU A 225 -1.05 15.73 1.74
C LEU A 225 0.24 15.36 1.00
N ARG A 226 1.36 15.10 1.70
CA ARG A 226 2.59 14.59 1.06
C ARG A 226 2.46 13.15 0.57
N TYR A 227 1.52 12.37 1.10
CA TYR A 227 1.39 10.94 0.80
C TYR A 227 0.25 10.60 -0.15
N ILE A 228 -0.54 11.60 -0.57
CA ILE A 228 -1.63 11.38 -1.50
C ILE A 228 -1.12 11.37 -2.94
N ASP A 229 -1.72 10.55 -3.77
CA ASP A 229 -1.49 10.50 -5.22
C ASP A 229 -2.81 10.22 -5.95
N ASN A 230 -2.75 9.93 -7.25
CA ASN A 230 -3.95 9.66 -8.05
C ASN A 230 -4.70 8.37 -7.64
N ILE A 231 -4.08 7.53 -6.80
CA ILE A 231 -4.61 6.24 -6.32
C ILE A 231 -5.00 6.34 -4.84
N THR A 232 -4.22 7.08 -4.06
CA THR A 232 -4.29 7.18 -2.60
C THR A 232 -4.89 8.53 -2.22
N THR A 233 -6.19 8.54 -1.94
CA THR A 233 -6.92 9.78 -1.62
C THR A 233 -7.63 9.74 -0.27
N ARG A 234 -7.64 8.59 0.41
CA ARG A 234 -8.35 8.38 1.68
C ARG A 234 -7.43 8.59 2.87
N THR A 235 -7.74 9.60 3.67
CA THR A 235 -6.92 9.98 4.81
C THR A 235 -7.75 10.22 6.07
N ALA A 236 -7.12 10.13 7.24
CA ALA A 236 -7.70 10.52 8.49
C ALA A 236 -6.72 11.36 9.33
N LEU A 237 -7.24 12.43 9.91
CA LEU A 237 -6.54 13.25 10.90
C LEU A 237 -7.15 12.96 12.28
N ILE A 238 -6.35 12.41 13.18
CA ILE A 238 -6.78 12.06 14.53
C ILE A 238 -6.12 13.01 15.52
N TYR A 239 -6.91 13.76 16.27
CA TYR A 239 -6.40 14.54 17.40
C TYR A 239 -6.78 13.92 18.73
N PHE A 240 -5.77 13.56 19.53
CA PHE A 240 -5.94 13.20 20.93
C PHE A 240 -6.08 14.47 21.77
N MET A 241 -7.15 14.56 22.56
CA MET A 241 -7.50 15.74 23.35
C MET A 241 -7.60 15.37 24.83
N ARG A 242 -6.75 15.98 25.67
CA ARG A 242 -6.82 15.89 27.14
C ARG A 242 -7.69 17.03 27.66
N THR A 243 -9.00 16.79 27.77
CA THR A 243 -9.98 17.80 28.16
C THR A 243 -11.28 17.15 28.62
N ASP A 244 -11.93 17.76 29.61
CA ASP A 244 -13.30 17.39 30.01
C ASP A 244 -14.36 18.08 29.14
N ASN A 245 -13.98 19.11 28.38
CA ASN A 245 -14.86 19.85 27.48
C ASN A 245 -14.26 19.88 26.06
N PRO A 246 -14.49 18.83 25.25
CA PRO A 246 -13.89 18.73 23.92
C PRO A 246 -14.54 19.64 22.87
N GLY A 247 -15.80 20.07 23.05
CA GLY A 247 -16.56 20.85 22.06
C GLY A 247 -15.79 22.06 21.51
N PRO A 248 -15.30 22.99 22.36
CA PRO A 248 -14.55 24.15 21.91
C PRO A 248 -13.22 23.82 21.21
N LEU A 249 -12.59 22.68 21.55
CA LEU A 249 -11.34 22.25 20.92
C LEU A 249 -11.61 21.65 19.54
N ILE A 250 -12.68 20.86 19.43
CA ILE A 250 -13.18 20.31 18.16
C ILE A 250 -13.55 21.44 17.20
N GLU A 251 -14.30 22.44 17.66
CA GLU A 251 -14.66 23.61 16.83
C GLU A 251 -13.41 24.34 16.33
N LYS A 252 -12.43 24.60 17.21
CA LYS A 252 -11.14 25.20 16.82
C LYS A 252 -10.39 24.36 15.79
N ALA A 253 -10.41 23.03 15.92
CA ALA A 253 -9.78 22.14 14.95
C ALA A 253 -10.48 22.20 13.59
N VAL A 254 -11.82 22.08 13.57
CA VAL A 254 -12.63 22.18 12.35
C VAL A 254 -12.40 23.52 11.65
N THR A 255 -12.48 24.64 12.36
CA THR A 255 -12.21 25.97 11.80
C THR A 255 -10.78 26.09 11.24
N ALA A 256 -9.79 25.49 11.89
CA ALA A 256 -8.42 25.51 11.40
C ALA A 256 -8.23 24.66 10.13
N ILE A 257 -8.94 23.54 10.01
CA ILE A 257 -8.95 22.71 8.78
C ILE A 257 -9.63 23.47 7.63
N GLU A 258 -10.77 24.11 7.89
CA GLU A 258 -11.50 24.92 6.91
C GLU A 258 -10.72 26.17 6.46
N ALA A 259 -9.84 26.68 7.32
CA ALA A 259 -8.95 27.80 6.98
C ALA A 259 -7.75 27.39 6.12
N HIS A 260 -7.53 26.09 5.87
CA HIS A 260 -6.40 25.63 5.07
C HIS A 260 -6.49 26.18 3.64
N PRO A 261 -5.39 26.68 3.04
CA PRO A 261 -5.42 27.33 1.71
C PRO A 261 -5.90 26.44 0.55
N HIS A 262 -5.99 25.14 0.77
CA HIS A 262 -6.43 24.14 -0.21
C HIS A 262 -7.71 23.41 0.18
N HIS A 263 -8.41 23.85 1.22
CA HIS A 263 -9.76 23.38 1.53
C HIS A 263 -10.70 23.67 0.34
N GLU A 264 -11.50 22.67 -0.04
CA GLU A 264 -12.53 22.82 -1.08
C GLU A 264 -13.94 22.67 -0.48
N THR A 265 -14.17 21.64 0.35
CA THR A 265 -15.50 21.34 0.91
C THR A 265 -15.41 20.79 2.33
N THR A 266 -16.52 20.94 3.08
CA THR A 266 -16.75 20.28 4.37
C THR A 266 -18.06 19.53 4.34
N ASP A 267 -18.06 18.28 4.78
CA ASP A 267 -19.25 17.50 5.10
C ASP A 267 -19.32 17.27 6.63
N ARG A 268 -20.46 17.67 7.20
CA ARG A 268 -20.76 17.58 8.64
C ARG A 268 -21.94 16.64 8.93
N SER A 269 -22.40 15.87 7.94
CA SER A 269 -23.54 14.95 8.06
C SER A 269 -23.37 13.94 9.21
N GLU A 270 -22.13 13.55 9.50
CA GLU A 270 -21.76 12.59 10.53
C GLU A 270 -21.25 13.24 11.84
N ALA A 271 -21.32 14.57 11.97
CA ALA A 271 -20.76 15.29 13.11
C ALA A 271 -21.51 14.98 14.42
N ASP A 272 -22.85 14.92 14.36
CA ASP A 272 -23.68 14.72 15.55
C ASP A 272 -23.82 13.24 15.93
N THR A 273 -23.89 12.37 14.93
CA THR A 273 -24.09 10.91 15.09
C THR A 273 -22.81 10.19 15.43
N GLU A 274 -21.78 10.41 14.61
CA GLU A 274 -20.55 9.65 14.62
C GLU A 274 -19.38 10.46 15.17
N ARG A 275 -19.57 11.75 15.52
CA ARG A 275 -18.50 12.68 15.94
C ARG A 275 -17.33 12.66 14.95
N GLN A 276 -17.67 12.76 13.67
CA GLN A 276 -16.76 12.69 12.53
C GLN A 276 -17.06 13.87 11.59
N TRP A 277 -15.99 14.47 11.05
CA TRP A 277 -16.10 15.48 10.00
C TRP A 277 -15.29 15.02 8.78
N SER A 278 -15.77 15.32 7.59
CA SER A 278 -15.07 15.00 6.35
C SER A 278 -14.76 16.28 5.59
N PHE A 279 -13.57 16.36 5.01
CA PHE A 279 -13.12 17.51 4.24
C PHE A 279 -12.50 17.06 2.94
N THR A 280 -12.84 17.71 1.83
CA THR A 280 -12.05 17.58 0.61
C THR A 280 -10.96 18.65 0.62
N ILE A 281 -9.70 18.22 0.59
CA ILE A 281 -8.54 19.12 0.52
C ILE A 281 -7.74 18.81 -0.74
N ARG A 282 -7.47 19.84 -1.54
CA ARG A 282 -6.68 19.72 -2.75
C ARG A 282 -5.19 19.53 -2.41
N GLY A 283 -4.56 18.55 -3.03
CA GLY A 283 -3.12 18.32 -2.97
C GLY A 283 -2.32 19.36 -3.77
N ASN A 284 -1.00 19.16 -3.77
CA ASN A 284 -0.08 20.01 -4.53
C ASN A 284 -0.25 19.79 -6.04
N GLY A 285 -0.40 20.86 -6.81
CA GLY A 285 -0.50 20.82 -8.27
C GLY A 285 -1.36 21.94 -8.86
N SER A 286 -1.41 22.01 -10.20
CA SER A 286 -2.29 22.94 -10.90
C SER A 286 -3.77 22.64 -10.60
N PRO A 287 -4.65 23.65 -10.45
CA PRO A 287 -6.04 23.47 -10.03
C PRO A 287 -6.85 22.43 -10.82
N GLY A 288 -6.54 22.24 -12.11
CA GLY A 288 -7.22 21.28 -12.98
C GLY A 288 -6.70 19.85 -12.93
N THR A 289 -5.54 19.60 -12.30
CA THR A 289 -4.89 18.27 -12.27
C THR A 289 -4.45 17.84 -10.87
N ALA A 290 -4.64 18.70 -9.87
CA ALA A 290 -4.28 18.39 -8.50
C ALA A 290 -5.16 17.26 -7.94
N THR A 291 -4.52 16.34 -7.23
CA THR A 291 -5.17 15.28 -6.47
C THR A 291 -6.04 15.88 -5.38
N ARG A 292 -7.06 15.13 -4.93
CA ARG A 292 -7.94 15.52 -3.82
C ARG A 292 -7.85 14.47 -2.74
N ALA A 293 -7.53 14.90 -1.52
CA ALA A 293 -7.65 14.09 -0.33
C ALA A 293 -9.06 14.23 0.24
N GLU A 294 -9.67 13.10 0.57
CA GLU A 294 -10.73 13.06 1.57
C GLU A 294 -10.06 12.91 2.94
N VAL A 295 -10.17 13.95 3.77
CA VAL A 295 -9.63 14.00 5.12
C VAL A 295 -10.77 13.79 6.10
N THR A 296 -10.78 12.63 6.77
CA THR A 296 -11.68 12.38 7.89
C THR A 296 -11.05 12.87 9.18
N PHE A 297 -11.69 13.82 9.86
CA PHE A 297 -11.27 14.27 11.18
C PHE A 297 -11.99 13.48 12.28
N LEU A 298 -11.21 12.86 13.17
CA LEU A 298 -11.69 12.10 14.32
C LEU A 298 -11.03 12.61 15.62
N PRO A 299 -11.71 13.42 16.44
CA PRO A 299 -11.22 13.79 17.75
C PRO A 299 -11.40 12.64 18.75
N ILE A 300 -10.38 12.38 19.55
CA ILE A 300 -10.39 11.33 20.58
C ILE A 300 -10.07 11.95 21.94
N VAL A 301 -11.00 11.86 22.88
CA VAL A 301 -10.74 12.30 24.26
C VAL A 301 -9.95 11.22 24.98
N VAL A 302 -8.87 11.63 25.63
CA VAL A 302 -7.96 10.75 26.39
C VAL A 302 -7.68 11.37 27.75
N ALA A 303 -7.31 10.54 28.73
CA ALA A 303 -6.93 10.98 30.07
C ALA A 303 -5.52 11.58 30.07
#